data_AF-A0A7J8J8K0-F1
#
_entry.id   AF-A0A7J8J8K0-F1
#
_cell.length_a   1.000
_cell.length_b   1.000
_cell.length_c   1.000
_cell.angle_alpha   90.00
_cell.angle_beta   90.00
_cell.angle_gamma   90.00
#
_symmetry.space_group_name_H-M   'P 1'
#
loop_
_entity.id
_entity.type
_entity.pdbx_description
1 polymer ?
#
loop_
_entity_poly.entity_id
_entity_poly.type
_entity_poly.pdbx_seq_one_letter_code
_entity_poly.pdbx_strand_id
1 'polypeptide(L)'
;MAAANLFAQTYGLKGSQDRAAVATLLQSVQVPEFTPKSGIKIHVSDQELQSASASVDDSRLEELKATLPSPEKLPGFKMYPIDFEKDDDTNFHMDFIVAASNLRAENYDIPAADRHKSKLIAGKIIPAIATTTAAVVGLVCLELYKVVQGHRRLDSYKNGFLNLALPFFAFSEPLPAPHHQYYNREWTLWDRFEVQGLRPNGEEMTLKQFLDYFKTEHKLEITMLSQGVSMLYSFFMPAAKLKERLDQPMTEIVSRVSKRKLGRHVRALVLELCCNDESGEDVEVPYVRYTIR
;
A
#
# COMPACT_ATOMS: atom_id res chain seq x y z
N MET A 1 3.77 -20.58 -28.72
CA MET A 1 2.88 -21.40 -27.89
C MET A 1 2.27 -20.58 -26.75
N ALA A 2 2.99 -20.28 -25.67
CA ALA A 2 2.45 -19.61 -24.49
C ALA A 2 1.72 -18.28 -24.80
N ALA A 3 2.35 -17.38 -25.56
CA ALA A 3 1.75 -16.10 -25.95
C ALA A 3 0.38 -16.24 -26.66
N ALA A 4 0.29 -17.16 -27.62
CA ALA A 4 -0.95 -17.39 -28.38
C ALA A 4 -2.06 -18.00 -27.52
N ASN A 5 -1.73 -18.92 -26.60
CA ASN A 5 -2.70 -19.50 -25.69
C ASN A 5 -3.21 -18.48 -24.66
N LEU A 6 -2.33 -17.65 -24.08
CA LEU A 6 -2.74 -16.56 -23.19
C LEU A 6 -3.59 -15.53 -23.91
N PHE A 7 -3.21 -15.15 -25.13
CA PHE A 7 -4.02 -14.27 -25.96
C PHE A 7 -5.40 -14.88 -26.25
N ALA A 8 -5.47 -16.15 -26.63
CA ALA A 8 -6.74 -16.86 -26.85
C ALA A 8 -7.62 -16.88 -25.59
N GLN A 9 -7.04 -17.16 -24.42
CA GLN A 9 -7.75 -17.12 -23.13
C GLN A 9 -8.35 -15.75 -22.85
N THR A 10 -7.63 -14.65 -23.14
CA THR A 10 -8.15 -13.29 -22.97
C THR A 10 -9.43 -13.04 -23.77
N TYR A 11 -9.60 -13.70 -24.92
CA TYR A 11 -10.79 -13.59 -25.77
C TYR A 11 -11.76 -14.77 -25.62
N GLY A 12 -11.54 -15.69 -24.67
CA GLY A 12 -12.38 -16.87 -24.46
C GLY A 12 -12.30 -17.92 -25.58
N LEU A 13 -11.20 -17.95 -26.34
CA LEU A 13 -10.98 -18.91 -27.42
C LEU A 13 -10.23 -20.14 -26.91
N LYS A 14 -10.52 -21.31 -27.49
CA LYS A 14 -9.84 -22.56 -27.15
C LYS A 14 -8.45 -22.61 -27.77
N GLY A 15 -7.43 -22.67 -26.93
CA GLY A 15 -6.03 -22.84 -27.33
C GLY A 15 -5.67 -24.25 -27.79
N SER A 16 -4.55 -24.39 -28.52
CA SER A 16 -3.94 -25.66 -28.91
C SER A 16 -2.53 -25.78 -28.33
N GLN A 17 -2.10 -27.02 -28.10
CA GLN A 17 -0.74 -27.36 -27.65
C GLN A 17 0.09 -28.07 -28.73
N ASP A 18 -0.46 -28.27 -29.94
CA ASP A 18 0.26 -28.90 -31.05
C ASP A 18 1.36 -27.97 -31.59
N ARG A 19 2.60 -28.24 -31.18
CA ARG A 19 3.77 -27.45 -31.57
C ARG A 19 4.12 -27.61 -33.04
N ALA A 20 3.85 -28.78 -33.64
CA ALA A 20 4.19 -29.06 -35.02
C ALA A 20 3.27 -28.28 -35.96
N ALA A 21 1.96 -28.34 -35.71
CA ALA A 21 0.98 -27.58 -36.49
C ALA A 21 1.24 -26.06 -36.42
N VAL A 22 1.56 -25.55 -35.23
CA VAL A 22 1.91 -24.12 -35.06
C VAL A 22 3.20 -23.76 -35.81
N ALA A 23 4.22 -24.61 -35.78
CA ALA A 23 5.46 -24.36 -36.52
C ALA A 23 5.23 -24.32 -38.04
N THR A 24 4.38 -25.20 -38.58
CA THR A 24 3.97 -25.16 -39.99
C THR A 24 3.21 -23.88 -40.32
N LEU A 25 2.26 -23.47 -39.47
CA LEU A 25 1.50 -22.24 -39.66
C LEU A 25 2.41 -21.00 -39.72
N LEU A 26 3.39 -20.91 -38.82
CA LEU A 26 4.29 -19.76 -38.72
C LEU A 26 5.10 -19.51 -40.00
N GLN A 27 5.36 -20.55 -40.82
CA GLN A 27 6.07 -20.40 -42.11
C GLN A 27 5.23 -19.65 -43.16
N SER A 28 3.91 -19.62 -42.99
CA SER A 28 2.98 -18.94 -43.91
C SER A 28 2.60 -17.52 -43.46
N VAL A 29 3.03 -17.10 -42.26
CA VAL A 29 2.71 -15.78 -41.71
C VAL A 29 3.59 -14.72 -42.36
N GLN A 30 2.95 -13.69 -42.93
CA GLN A 30 3.64 -12.54 -43.50
C GLN A 30 3.95 -11.53 -42.40
N VAL A 31 5.23 -11.20 -42.22
CA VAL A 31 5.66 -10.16 -41.29
C VAL A 31 5.78 -8.83 -42.06
N PRO A 32 5.08 -7.76 -41.67
CA PRO A 32 5.21 -6.46 -42.31
C PRO A 32 6.64 -5.92 -42.14
N GLU A 33 7.16 -5.24 -43.16
CA GLU A 33 8.49 -4.65 -43.12
C GLU A 33 8.59 -3.58 -42.02
N PHE A 34 9.66 -3.64 -41.21
CA PHE A 34 9.93 -2.67 -40.17
C PHE A 34 10.91 -1.61 -40.69
N THR A 35 10.46 -0.36 -40.75
CA THR A 35 11.31 0.79 -41.09
C THR A 35 11.59 1.63 -39.84
N PRO A 36 12.87 1.83 -39.44
CA PRO A 36 13.20 2.64 -38.28
C PRO A 36 12.81 4.11 -38.54
N LYS A 37 12.10 4.70 -37.58
CA LYS A 37 11.62 6.09 -37.70
C LYS A 37 12.63 7.05 -37.09
N SER A 38 13.00 8.09 -37.85
CA SER A 38 13.74 9.23 -37.33
C SER A 38 12.84 10.11 -36.45
N GLY A 39 13.39 10.68 -35.37
CA GLY A 39 12.66 11.60 -34.48
C GLY A 39 11.91 10.96 -33.32
N ILE A 40 12.00 9.64 -33.13
CA ILE A 40 11.53 9.00 -31.88
C ILE A 40 12.54 9.31 -30.78
N LYS A 41 12.10 10.01 -29.73
CA LYS A 41 12.90 10.24 -28.52
C LYS A 41 12.76 9.04 -27.59
N ILE A 42 13.87 8.37 -27.31
CA ILE A 42 13.96 7.32 -26.29
C ILE A 42 14.64 7.93 -25.08
N HIS A 43 13.99 7.90 -23.93
CA HIS A 43 14.57 8.42 -22.69
C HIS A 43 15.72 7.53 -22.24
N VAL A 44 16.85 8.15 -21.92
CA VAL A 44 18.08 7.42 -21.52
C VAL A 44 18.18 7.32 -19.99
N SER A 45 17.46 8.17 -19.27
CA SER A 45 17.38 8.13 -17.80
C SER A 45 15.95 8.29 -17.29
N ASP A 46 15.72 7.83 -16.06
CA ASP A 46 14.44 8.00 -15.38
C ASP A 46 14.10 9.48 -15.14
N GLN A 47 15.11 10.34 -14.95
CA GLN A 47 14.92 11.80 -14.80
C GLN A 47 14.44 12.44 -16.11
N GLU A 48 14.97 12.01 -17.26
CA GLU A 48 14.48 12.45 -18.57
C GLU A 48 13.06 11.98 -18.85
N LEU A 49 12.69 10.78 -18.41
CA LEU A 49 11.33 10.25 -18.54
C LEU A 49 10.33 11.04 -17.68
N GLN A 50 10.71 11.41 -16.46
CA GLN A 50 9.86 12.18 -15.53
C GLN A 50 9.71 13.65 -15.94
N SER A 51 10.75 14.24 -16.54
CA SER A 51 10.75 15.62 -17.03
C SER A 51 10.16 15.78 -18.43
N ALA A 52 9.91 14.66 -19.13
CA ALA A 52 9.19 14.67 -20.38
C ALA A 52 7.75 15.12 -20.13
N SER A 53 7.46 16.38 -20.48
CA SER A 53 6.08 16.83 -20.60
C SER A 53 5.40 15.95 -21.64
N ALA A 54 4.32 15.29 -21.22
CA ALA A 54 3.40 14.65 -22.14
C ALA A 54 2.75 15.78 -22.97
N SER A 55 3.42 16.21 -24.04
CA SER A 55 2.75 16.86 -25.16
C SER A 55 1.91 15.77 -25.82
N VAL A 56 0.78 15.45 -25.18
CA VAL A 56 -0.21 14.57 -25.75
C VAL A 56 -0.66 15.27 -27.03
N ASP A 57 -0.48 14.60 -28.16
CA ASP A 57 -1.02 15.05 -29.43
C ASP A 57 -2.55 14.97 -29.33
N ASP A 58 -3.19 16.05 -28.87
CA ASP A 58 -4.64 16.13 -28.66
C ASP A 58 -5.41 15.77 -29.95
N SER A 59 -4.82 16.00 -31.12
CA SER A 59 -5.37 15.55 -32.41
C SER A 59 -5.49 14.03 -32.47
N ARG A 60 -4.46 13.30 -32.00
CA ARG A 60 -4.49 11.83 -31.96
C ARG A 60 -5.50 11.30 -30.95
N LEU A 61 -5.69 12.00 -29.83
CA LEU A 61 -6.70 11.63 -28.84
C LEU A 61 -8.11 11.72 -29.41
N GLU A 62 -8.42 12.78 -30.16
CA GLU A 62 -9.73 12.94 -30.81
C GLU A 62 -9.97 11.89 -31.91
N GLU A 63 -8.95 11.56 -32.72
CA GLU A 63 -9.04 10.45 -33.68
C GLU A 63 -9.34 9.10 -33.00
N LEU A 64 -8.69 8.81 -31.86
CA LEU A 64 -8.91 7.56 -31.12
C LEU A 64 -10.32 7.50 -30.53
N LYS A 65 -10.84 8.61 -29.98
CA LYS A 65 -12.23 8.69 -29.51
C LYS A 65 -13.23 8.41 -30.64
N ALA A 66 -13.00 8.96 -31.83
CA ALA A 66 -13.89 8.78 -32.97
C ALA A 66 -13.86 7.35 -33.55
N THR A 67 -12.71 6.67 -33.48
CA THR A 67 -12.52 5.30 -34.02
C THR A 67 -12.90 4.20 -33.04
N LEU A 68 -12.99 4.48 -31.73
CA LEU A 68 -13.39 3.51 -30.73
C LEU A 68 -14.86 3.05 -30.96
N PRO A 69 -15.12 1.74 -31.03
CA PRO A 69 -16.49 1.24 -31.13
C PRO A 69 -17.26 1.53 -29.83
N SER A 70 -18.50 2.02 -29.96
CA SER A 70 -19.38 2.20 -28.80
C SER A 70 -19.76 0.84 -28.20
N PRO A 71 -20.01 0.75 -26.88
CA PRO A 71 -20.39 -0.51 -26.22
C PRO A 71 -21.61 -1.19 -26.85
N GLU A 72 -22.55 -0.41 -27.38
CA GLU A 72 -23.75 -0.87 -28.07
C GLU A 72 -23.46 -1.61 -29.38
N LYS A 73 -22.31 -1.34 -30.03
CA LYS A 73 -21.88 -2.02 -31.26
C LYS A 73 -21.29 -3.41 -30.99
N LEU A 74 -20.91 -3.71 -29.75
CA LEU A 74 -20.31 -4.99 -29.35
C LEU A 74 -21.11 -5.66 -28.22
N PRO A 75 -22.43 -5.88 -28.39
CA PRO A 75 -23.24 -6.48 -27.34
C PRO A 75 -22.81 -7.93 -27.10
N GLY A 76 -22.60 -8.30 -25.84
CA GLY A 76 -22.21 -9.65 -25.45
C GLY A 76 -20.73 -10.00 -25.66
N PHE A 77 -19.93 -9.14 -26.31
CA PHE A 77 -18.48 -9.31 -26.33
C PHE A 77 -17.89 -9.04 -24.96
N LYS A 78 -17.05 -9.96 -24.47
CA LYS A 78 -16.37 -9.83 -23.19
C LYS A 78 -14.98 -10.45 -23.28
N MET A 79 -14.01 -9.74 -22.72
CA MET A 79 -12.65 -10.24 -22.53
C MET A 79 -12.48 -10.69 -21.07
N TYR A 80 -11.52 -11.58 -20.85
CA TYR A 80 -11.22 -12.19 -19.57
C TYR A 80 -9.80 -11.80 -19.15
N PRO A 81 -9.64 -11.02 -18.06
CA PRO A 81 -8.30 -10.77 -17.52
C PRO A 81 -7.69 -12.09 -17.05
N ILE A 82 -6.36 -12.18 -17.13
CA ILE A 82 -5.60 -13.33 -16.66
C ILE A 82 -4.88 -12.92 -15.38
N ASP A 83 -5.29 -13.52 -14.27
CA ASP A 83 -4.61 -13.34 -12.99
C ASP A 83 -3.34 -14.21 -12.97
N PHE A 84 -2.20 -13.57 -12.72
CA PHE A 84 -0.92 -14.26 -12.72
C PHE A 84 -0.83 -15.25 -11.55
N GLU A 85 -0.81 -16.54 -11.91
CA GLU A 85 -0.51 -17.65 -11.01
C GLU A 85 0.84 -18.28 -11.38
N LYS A 86 1.76 -18.31 -10.41
CA LYS A 86 3.14 -18.81 -10.56
C LYS A 86 3.26 -20.30 -10.22
N ASP A 87 2.32 -20.84 -9.45
CA ASP A 87 2.38 -22.20 -8.89
C ASP A 87 1.59 -23.24 -9.68
N ASP A 88 0.92 -22.83 -10.75
CA ASP A 88 0.31 -23.73 -11.73
C ASP A 88 1.16 -23.78 -13.01
N ASP A 89 1.75 -24.94 -13.27
CA ASP A 89 2.63 -25.17 -14.41
C ASP A 89 1.89 -25.41 -15.73
N THR A 90 0.55 -25.44 -15.73
CA THR A 90 -0.29 -25.77 -16.89
C THR A 90 -0.93 -24.56 -17.59
N ASN A 91 -0.95 -23.39 -16.93
CA ASN A 91 -1.63 -22.19 -17.41
C ASN A 91 -0.81 -21.33 -18.39
N PHE A 92 0.42 -21.73 -18.73
CA PHE A 92 1.34 -21.01 -19.62
C PHE A 92 1.92 -19.68 -19.09
N HIS A 93 1.64 -19.27 -17.85
CA HIS A 93 2.16 -17.99 -17.33
C HIS A 93 3.68 -17.99 -17.24
N MET A 94 4.24 -18.98 -16.54
CA MET A 94 5.69 -19.10 -16.40
C MET A 94 6.35 -19.46 -17.73
N ASP A 95 5.68 -20.23 -18.60
CA ASP A 95 6.17 -20.53 -19.95
C ASP A 95 6.38 -19.26 -20.77
N PHE A 96 5.42 -18.31 -20.69
CA PHE A 96 5.52 -17.03 -21.36
C PHE A 96 6.63 -16.16 -20.76
N ILE A 97 6.69 -16.03 -19.43
CA ILE A 97 7.69 -15.19 -18.75
C ILE A 97 9.11 -15.66 -19.05
N VAL A 98 9.38 -16.97 -18.95
CA VAL A 98 10.71 -17.54 -19.21
C VAL A 98 11.11 -17.29 -20.67
N ALA A 99 10.23 -17.60 -21.62
CA ALA A 99 10.52 -17.41 -23.04
C ALA A 99 10.73 -15.93 -23.39
N ALA A 100 9.83 -15.03 -22.94
CA ALA A 100 9.93 -13.61 -23.22
C ALA A 100 11.17 -12.97 -22.58
N SER A 101 11.48 -13.34 -21.33
CA SER A 101 12.67 -12.85 -20.63
C SER A 101 13.95 -13.31 -21.31
N ASN A 102 14.05 -14.60 -21.69
CA ASN A 102 15.25 -15.14 -22.32
C ASN A 102 15.43 -14.63 -23.75
N LEU A 103 14.36 -14.47 -24.53
CA LEU A 103 14.44 -13.83 -25.85
C LEU A 103 14.93 -12.38 -25.75
N ARG A 104 14.49 -11.63 -24.73
CA ARG A 104 15.04 -10.29 -24.48
C ARG A 104 16.49 -10.35 -24.02
N ALA A 105 16.86 -11.34 -23.21
CA ALA A 105 18.24 -11.52 -22.75
C ALA A 105 19.20 -11.77 -23.93
N GLU A 106 18.79 -12.57 -24.92
CA GLU A 106 19.55 -12.80 -26.16
C GLU A 106 19.80 -11.51 -26.95
N ASN A 107 18.84 -10.57 -27.00
CA ASN A 107 19.03 -9.28 -27.68
C ASN A 107 20.15 -8.42 -27.08
N TYR A 108 20.53 -8.64 -25.83
CA TYR A 108 21.51 -7.83 -25.08
C TYR A 108 22.68 -8.68 -24.53
N ASP A 109 22.87 -9.89 -25.04
CA ASP A 109 23.93 -10.83 -24.60
C ASP A 109 23.91 -11.13 -23.09
N ILE A 110 22.73 -11.13 -22.48
CA ILE A 110 22.52 -11.46 -21.06
C ILE A 110 22.33 -12.99 -20.92
N PRO A 111 23.00 -13.67 -19.97
CA PRO A 111 22.82 -15.10 -19.76
C PRO A 111 21.37 -15.46 -19.43
N ALA A 112 20.81 -16.43 -20.16
CA ALA A 112 19.46 -16.94 -19.94
C ALA A 112 19.28 -17.55 -18.54
N ALA A 113 18.06 -17.47 -18.01
CA ALA A 113 17.67 -18.11 -16.75
C ALA A 113 16.71 -19.28 -17.01
N ASP A 114 16.81 -20.33 -16.19
CA ASP A 114 15.87 -21.44 -16.25
C ASP A 114 14.51 -21.07 -15.60
N ARG A 115 13.51 -21.94 -15.79
CA ARG A 115 12.17 -21.74 -15.24
C ARG A 115 12.20 -21.55 -13.71
N HIS A 116 13.04 -22.29 -13.00
CA HIS A 116 13.10 -22.24 -11.55
C HIS A 116 13.61 -20.88 -11.05
N LYS A 117 14.73 -20.37 -11.60
CA LYS A 117 15.29 -19.06 -11.28
C LYS A 117 14.37 -17.92 -11.71
N SER A 118 13.75 -18.03 -12.89
CA SER A 118 12.76 -17.06 -13.35
C SER A 118 11.52 -17.04 -12.45
N LYS A 119 11.05 -18.21 -11.99
CA LYS A 119 9.92 -18.31 -11.05
C LYS A 119 10.25 -17.70 -9.69
N LEU A 120 11.47 -17.89 -9.19
CA LEU A 120 11.95 -17.25 -7.96
C LEU A 120 11.86 -15.71 -8.04
N ILE A 121 12.35 -15.13 -9.13
CA ILE A 121 12.40 -13.67 -9.32
C ILE A 121 11.02 -13.10 -9.69
N ALA A 122 10.42 -13.58 -10.78
CA ALA A 122 9.15 -13.05 -11.29
C ALA A 122 7.97 -13.34 -10.35
N GLY A 123 7.99 -14.50 -9.70
CA GLY A 123 7.00 -14.89 -8.69
C GLY A 123 7.22 -14.27 -7.31
N LYS A 124 8.31 -13.51 -7.11
CA LYS A 124 8.70 -12.91 -5.83
C LYS A 124 8.68 -13.94 -4.68
N ILE A 125 9.18 -15.14 -4.93
CA ILE A 125 9.16 -16.23 -3.95
C ILE A 125 10.15 -15.88 -2.83
N ILE A 126 9.66 -15.87 -1.60
CA ILE A 126 10.48 -15.76 -0.39
C ILE A 126 10.88 -17.19 0.01
N PRO A 127 12.18 -17.56 -0.06
CA PRO A 127 12.61 -18.89 0.33
C PRO A 127 12.31 -19.15 1.81
N ALA A 128 11.70 -20.30 2.09
CA ALA A 128 11.38 -20.72 3.45
C ALA A 128 11.68 -22.21 3.62
N ILE A 129 12.17 -22.58 4.81
CA ILE A 129 12.45 -23.97 5.18
C ILE A 129 11.98 -24.21 6.62
N ALA A 130 11.43 -25.40 6.87
CA ALA A 130 10.81 -25.76 8.14
C ALA A 130 11.77 -25.65 9.34
N THR A 131 13.07 -25.87 9.14
CA THR A 131 14.08 -25.79 10.21
C THR A 131 14.18 -24.38 10.79
N THR A 132 14.28 -23.35 9.95
CA THR A 132 14.28 -21.94 10.39
C THR A 132 12.95 -21.58 11.04
N THR A 133 11.82 -22.00 10.46
CA THR A 133 10.48 -21.76 11.02
C THR A 133 10.32 -22.37 12.41
N ALA A 134 10.71 -23.63 12.60
CA ALA A 134 10.64 -24.29 13.90
C ALA A 134 11.55 -23.61 14.94
N ALA A 135 12.76 -23.19 14.54
CA ALA A 135 13.68 -22.48 15.40
C ALA A 135 13.11 -21.13 15.87
N VAL A 136 12.59 -20.29 14.97
CA VAL A 136 12.01 -18.99 15.35
C VAL A 136 10.76 -19.15 16.22
N VAL A 137 9.90 -20.13 15.92
CA VAL A 137 8.69 -20.40 16.72
C VAL A 137 9.06 -20.83 18.14
N GLY A 138 10.07 -21.70 18.28
CA GLY A 138 10.59 -22.08 19.60
C GLY A 138 11.03 -20.87 20.43
N LEU A 139 11.77 -19.93 19.84
CA LEU A 139 12.19 -18.69 20.51
C LEU A 139 11.00 -17.78 20.88
N VAL A 140 10.01 -17.64 20.00
CA VAL A 140 8.79 -16.88 20.29
C VAL A 140 8.04 -17.47 21.48
N CYS A 141 7.93 -18.80 21.58
CA CYS A 141 7.28 -19.46 22.72
C CYS A 141 8.03 -19.23 24.04
N LEU A 142 9.35 -19.04 24.02
CA LEU A 142 10.10 -18.66 25.22
C LEU A 142 9.76 -17.25 25.70
N GLU A 143 9.61 -16.28 24.79
CA GLU A 143 9.15 -14.94 25.15
C GLU A 143 7.68 -14.94 25.61
N LEU A 144 6.84 -15.82 25.05
CA LEU A 144 5.45 -15.98 25.49
C LEU A 144 5.35 -16.35 26.98
N TYR A 145 6.24 -17.20 27.50
CA TYR A 145 6.27 -17.50 28.94
C TYR A 145 6.46 -16.26 29.81
N LYS A 146 7.25 -15.29 29.36
CA LYS A 146 7.52 -14.05 30.08
C LYS A 146 6.31 -13.11 30.06
N VAL A 147 5.63 -13.06 28.91
CA VAL A 147 4.39 -12.29 28.75
C VAL A 147 3.29 -12.82 29.67
N VAL A 148 3.02 -14.13 29.68
CA VAL A 148 1.97 -14.72 30.52
C VAL A 148 2.29 -14.65 32.01
N GLN A 149 3.57 -14.57 32.38
CA GLN A 149 4.02 -14.33 33.75
C GLN A 149 4.02 -12.83 34.13
N GLY A 150 3.72 -11.92 33.19
CA GLY A 150 3.63 -10.49 33.47
C GLY A 150 4.98 -9.81 33.74
N HIS A 151 6.06 -10.25 33.08
CA HIS A 151 7.38 -9.63 33.24
C HIS A 151 7.33 -8.15 32.82
N ARG A 152 7.86 -7.27 33.66
CA ARG A 152 7.88 -5.80 33.42
C ARG A 152 9.27 -5.23 33.09
N ARG A 153 10.34 -5.98 33.39
CA ARG A 153 11.70 -5.52 33.17
C ARG A 153 12.15 -5.89 31.75
N LEU A 154 12.75 -4.93 31.03
CA LEU A 154 13.24 -5.13 29.66
C LEU A 154 14.34 -6.19 29.60
N ASP A 155 15.18 -6.27 30.64
CA ASP A 155 16.26 -7.25 30.80
C ASP A 155 15.79 -8.71 30.70
N SER A 156 14.50 -8.95 30.94
CA SER A 156 13.90 -10.26 30.95
C SER A 156 13.58 -10.71 29.52
N TYR A 157 13.25 -9.77 28.62
CA TYR A 157 12.93 -10.02 27.22
C TYR A 157 14.19 -10.10 26.35
N LYS A 158 14.09 -10.83 25.22
CA LYS A 158 15.16 -10.95 24.24
C LYS A 158 14.60 -10.97 22.80
N ASN A 159 15.08 -10.07 21.97
CA ASN A 159 14.91 -10.11 20.52
C ASN A 159 15.92 -11.12 19.94
N GLY A 160 15.44 -12.16 19.26
CA GLY A 160 16.29 -13.19 18.66
C GLY A 160 16.61 -12.91 17.19
N PHE A 161 17.89 -13.03 16.83
CA PHE A 161 18.40 -12.94 15.47
C PHE A 161 19.15 -14.23 15.14
N LEU A 162 18.84 -14.86 14.02
CA LEU A 162 19.45 -16.12 13.64
C LEU A 162 19.75 -16.23 12.15
N ASN A 163 20.90 -16.83 11.85
CA ASN A 163 21.27 -17.26 10.51
C ASN A 163 21.86 -18.67 10.59
N LEU A 164 21.04 -19.67 10.28
CA LEU A 164 21.40 -21.09 10.37
C LEU A 164 22.43 -21.54 9.32
N ALA A 165 22.68 -20.73 8.28
CA ALA A 165 23.76 -21.02 7.34
C ALA A 165 25.15 -20.73 7.93
N LEU A 166 25.24 -19.82 8.91
CA LEU A 166 26.48 -19.47 9.65
C LEU A 166 26.53 -20.06 11.07
N PRO A 167 25.60 -20.93 11.44
CA PRO A 167 25.14 -21.09 12.83
C PRO A 167 25.16 -19.85 13.75
N PHE A 168 24.79 -18.67 13.25
CA PHE A 168 24.77 -17.44 14.04
C PHE A 168 23.47 -17.34 14.86
N PHE A 169 23.60 -17.09 16.16
CA PHE A 169 22.51 -16.77 17.07
C PHE A 169 22.93 -15.57 17.91
N ALA A 170 22.11 -14.52 17.89
CA ALA A 170 22.30 -13.36 18.75
C ALA A 170 20.98 -12.99 19.41
N PHE A 171 21.10 -12.50 20.64
CA PHE A 171 19.99 -12.00 21.41
C PHE A 171 20.32 -10.59 21.88
N SER A 172 19.39 -9.65 21.67
CA SER A 172 19.50 -8.31 22.22
C SER A 172 18.30 -8.02 23.10
N GLU A 173 18.45 -7.10 24.03
CA GLU A 173 17.30 -6.58 24.77
C GLU A 173 16.44 -5.72 23.84
N PRO A 174 15.11 -5.72 24.00
CA PRO A 174 14.26 -4.73 23.35
C PRO A 174 14.66 -3.32 23.80
N LEU A 175 14.64 -2.38 22.86
CA LEU A 175 14.84 -0.98 23.19
C LEU A 175 13.66 -0.47 24.04
N PRO A 176 13.91 0.38 25.04
CA PRO A 176 12.82 1.07 25.73
C PRO A 176 12.03 1.91 24.73
N ALA A 177 10.73 2.09 24.99
CA ALA A 177 9.94 3.05 24.24
C ALA A 177 10.57 4.45 24.41
N PRO A 178 10.78 5.21 23.33
CA PRO A 178 11.24 6.59 23.45
C PRO A 178 10.33 7.41 24.37
N HIS A 179 10.94 8.17 25.28
CA HIS A 179 10.25 9.11 26.14
C HIS A 179 10.25 10.48 25.47
N HIS A 180 9.07 11.02 25.28
CA HIS A 180 8.81 12.35 24.77
C HIS A 180 8.21 13.18 25.91
N GLN A 181 8.26 14.50 25.79
CA GLN A 181 7.69 15.39 26.80
C GLN A 181 7.06 16.60 26.14
N TYR A 182 5.94 17.04 26.70
CA TYR A 182 5.35 18.35 26.46
C TYR A 182 5.01 18.98 27.81
N TYR A 183 5.38 20.25 28.01
CA TYR A 183 5.41 20.88 29.33
C TYR A 183 6.17 20.02 30.37
N ASN A 184 5.51 19.70 31.50
CA ASN A 184 6.02 18.82 32.56
C ASN A 184 5.39 17.42 32.50
N ARG A 185 4.82 17.01 31.36
CA ARG A 185 4.22 15.68 31.17
C ARG A 185 5.08 14.86 30.22
N GLU A 186 5.63 13.77 30.74
CA GLU A 186 6.29 12.74 29.93
C GLU A 186 5.24 11.80 29.33
N TRP A 187 5.52 11.31 28.13
CA TRP A 187 4.70 10.33 27.44
C TRP A 187 5.55 9.44 26.54
N THR A 188 4.99 8.30 26.16
CA THR A 188 5.60 7.28 25.30
C THR A 188 4.60 6.87 24.21
N LEU A 189 5.05 6.11 23.21
CA LEU A 189 4.17 5.58 22.15
C LEU A 189 2.93 4.80 22.64
N TRP A 190 2.94 4.33 23.90
CA TRP A 190 1.84 3.56 24.50
C TRP A 190 0.78 4.43 25.16
N ASP A 191 1.12 5.69 25.45
CA ASP A 191 0.24 6.66 26.05
C ASP A 191 -0.72 7.24 25.00
N ARG A 192 -1.86 7.73 25.45
CA ARG A 192 -2.90 8.30 24.59
C ARG A 192 -3.78 9.26 25.36
N PHE A 193 -4.40 10.21 24.68
CA PHE A 193 -5.51 10.95 25.23
C PHE A 193 -6.80 10.13 25.11
N GLU A 194 -7.49 9.93 26.23
CA GLU A 194 -8.82 9.32 26.25
C GLU A 194 -9.86 10.44 26.21
N VAL A 195 -10.63 10.50 25.13
CA VAL A 195 -11.66 11.52 24.92
C VAL A 195 -13.00 10.84 24.72
N GLN A 196 -13.94 11.12 25.62
CA GLN A 196 -15.32 10.64 25.50
C GLN A 196 -16.08 11.53 24.51
N GLY A 197 -16.48 10.97 23.38
CA GLY A 197 -17.17 11.69 22.32
C GLY A 197 -18.62 12.03 22.64
N LEU A 198 -19.32 11.17 23.38
CA LEU A 198 -20.66 11.47 23.88
C LEU A 198 -20.59 12.28 25.17
N ARG A 199 -21.24 13.44 25.16
CA ARG A 199 -21.31 14.33 26.33
C ARG A 199 -22.47 13.91 27.25
N PRO A 200 -22.49 14.39 28.52
CA PRO A 200 -23.56 14.08 29.46
C PRO A 200 -24.97 14.47 28.99
N ASN A 201 -25.09 15.42 28.06
CA ASN A 201 -26.37 15.85 27.48
C ASN A 201 -26.89 14.89 26.38
N GLY A 202 -26.17 13.82 26.06
CA GLY A 202 -26.53 12.84 25.02
C GLY A 202 -26.13 13.24 23.60
N GLU A 203 -25.58 14.43 23.40
CA GLU A 203 -25.07 14.89 22.10
C GLU A 203 -23.59 14.54 21.94
N GLU A 204 -23.19 14.32 20.69
CA GLU A 204 -21.79 14.15 20.36
C GLU A 204 -21.03 15.48 20.47
N MET A 205 -19.77 15.42 20.91
CA MET A 205 -18.88 16.55 21.00
C MET A 205 -18.60 17.13 19.61
N THR A 206 -18.74 18.46 19.48
CA THR A 206 -18.44 19.17 18.23
C THR A 206 -16.95 19.44 18.07
N LEU A 207 -16.51 19.79 16.86
CA LEU A 207 -15.12 20.19 16.63
C LEU A 207 -14.69 21.35 17.52
N LYS A 208 -15.53 22.39 17.66
CA LYS A 208 -15.22 23.53 18.53
C LYS A 208 -14.95 23.10 19.97
N GLN A 209 -15.83 22.25 20.51
CA GLN A 209 -15.67 21.73 21.87
C GLN A 209 -14.44 20.85 22.02
N PHE A 210 -14.09 20.07 20.98
CA PHE A 210 -12.85 19.29 20.97
C PHE A 210 -11.62 20.20 21.03
N LEU A 211 -11.57 21.28 20.22
CA LEU A 211 -10.47 22.24 20.24
C LEU A 211 -10.39 22.97 21.60
N ASP A 212 -11.53 23.42 22.12
CA ASP A 212 -11.62 24.12 23.41
C ASP A 212 -11.21 23.20 24.57
N TYR A 213 -11.54 21.90 24.52
CA TYR A 213 -11.14 20.91 25.52
C TYR A 213 -9.63 20.79 25.64
N PHE A 214 -8.91 20.66 24.52
CA PHE A 214 -7.45 20.60 24.55
C PHE A 214 -6.83 21.92 25.03
N LYS A 215 -7.42 23.06 24.66
CA LYS A 215 -6.94 24.38 25.08
C LYS A 215 -7.15 24.64 26.58
N THR A 216 -8.24 24.14 27.17
CA THR A 216 -8.59 24.41 28.58
C THR A 216 -8.03 23.36 29.53
N GLU A 217 -8.21 22.07 29.23
CA GLU A 217 -7.85 20.97 30.13
C GLU A 217 -6.38 20.53 29.98
N HIS A 218 -5.86 20.57 28.74
CA HIS A 218 -4.49 20.15 28.43
C HIS A 218 -3.55 21.31 28.11
N LYS A 219 -4.09 22.54 28.02
CA LYS A 219 -3.38 23.77 27.64
C LYS A 219 -2.77 23.75 26.24
N LEU A 220 -3.15 22.79 25.40
CA LEU A 220 -2.62 22.60 24.06
C LEU A 220 -3.48 23.31 23.02
N GLU A 221 -2.88 24.16 22.21
CA GLU A 221 -3.56 24.78 21.08
C GLU A 221 -3.42 23.90 19.84
N ILE A 222 -4.47 23.15 19.49
CA ILE A 222 -4.45 22.30 18.30
C ILE A 222 -4.30 23.16 17.04
N THR A 223 -3.27 22.88 16.25
CA THR A 223 -2.99 23.53 14.96
C THR A 223 -3.39 22.64 13.78
N MET A 224 -3.38 21.32 13.96
CA MET A 224 -3.82 20.36 12.95
C MET A 224 -4.43 19.12 13.59
N LEU A 225 -5.50 18.60 12.97
CA LEU A 225 -6.24 17.44 13.43
C LEU A 225 -6.60 16.57 12.23
N SER A 226 -6.26 15.28 12.30
CA SER A 226 -6.53 14.32 11.24
C SER A 226 -7.02 12.98 11.76
N GLN A 227 -7.72 12.25 10.89
CA GLN A 227 -8.14 10.87 11.10
C GLN A 227 -7.63 10.05 9.91
N GLY A 228 -6.57 9.27 10.13
CA GLY A 228 -5.84 8.61 9.05
C GLY A 228 -5.39 9.65 8.00
N VAL A 229 -5.78 9.45 6.73
CA VAL A 229 -5.43 10.36 5.63
C VAL A 229 -6.34 11.59 5.52
N SER A 230 -7.37 11.71 6.35
CA SER A 230 -8.38 12.77 6.25
C SER A 230 -8.10 13.90 7.22
N MET A 231 -7.79 15.10 6.70
CA MET A 231 -7.59 16.30 7.51
C MET A 231 -8.92 16.94 7.92
N LEU A 232 -9.20 16.91 9.23
CA LEU A 232 -10.46 17.37 9.83
C LEU A 232 -10.40 18.86 10.15
N TYR A 233 -9.26 19.35 10.63
CA TYR A 233 -9.03 20.75 10.95
C TYR A 233 -7.54 21.12 10.75
N SER A 234 -7.28 22.36 10.34
CA SER A 234 -5.96 22.98 10.34
C SER A 234 -6.05 24.50 10.50
N PHE A 235 -5.02 25.13 11.07
CA PHE A 235 -4.99 26.58 11.31
C PHE A 235 -5.07 27.43 10.02
N PHE A 236 -4.63 26.86 8.88
CA PHE A 236 -4.66 27.51 7.57
C PHE A 236 -5.96 27.22 6.77
N MET A 237 -6.99 26.64 7.40
CA MET A 237 -8.27 26.43 6.71
C MET A 237 -8.95 27.77 6.35
N PRO A 238 -9.55 27.88 5.16
CA PRO A 238 -10.35 29.06 4.81
C PRO A 238 -11.48 29.29 5.81
N ALA A 239 -11.72 30.55 6.18
CA ALA A 239 -12.71 30.93 7.20
C ALA A 239 -14.12 30.34 6.95
N ALA A 240 -14.55 30.26 5.69
CA ALA A 240 -15.82 29.64 5.32
C ALA A 240 -15.89 28.15 5.71
N LYS A 241 -14.85 27.37 5.38
CA LYS A 241 -14.78 25.94 5.71
C LYS A 241 -14.66 25.69 7.21
N LEU A 242 -13.96 26.57 7.92
CA LEU A 242 -13.83 26.46 9.37
C LEU A 242 -15.20 26.68 10.05
N LYS A 243 -15.93 27.72 9.63
CA LYS A 243 -17.27 28.03 10.15
C LYS A 243 -18.26 26.88 9.92
N GLU A 244 -18.18 26.20 8.77
CA GLU A 244 -19.00 25.02 8.48
C GLU A 244 -18.71 23.81 9.37
N ARG A 245 -17.50 23.70 9.93
CA ARG A 245 -17.04 22.50 10.67
C ARG A 245 -17.13 22.64 12.18
N LEU A 246 -16.95 23.85 12.72
CA LEU A 246 -16.84 24.07 14.17
C LEU A 246 -18.02 23.52 14.97
N ASP A 247 -19.24 23.69 14.47
CA ASP A 247 -20.47 23.29 15.17
C ASP A 247 -20.93 21.86 14.83
N GLN A 248 -20.19 21.13 13.99
CA GLN A 248 -20.55 19.77 13.62
C GLN A 248 -19.93 18.72 14.55
N PRO A 249 -20.63 17.59 14.77
CA PRO A 249 -20.08 16.42 15.42
C PRO A 249 -18.83 15.89 14.73
N MET A 250 -17.89 15.37 15.51
CA MET A 250 -16.63 14.80 15.01
C MET A 250 -16.87 13.69 13.96
N THR A 251 -17.82 12.79 14.21
CA THR A 251 -18.16 11.68 13.31
C THR A 251 -18.74 12.14 11.97
N GLU A 252 -19.49 13.25 11.96
CA GLU A 252 -20.05 13.84 10.74
C GLU A 252 -18.95 14.43 9.87
N ILE A 253 -18.02 15.18 10.49
CA ILE A 253 -16.88 15.76 9.79
C ILE A 253 -16.02 14.66 9.17
N VAL A 254 -15.70 13.61 9.93
CA VAL A 254 -14.95 12.45 9.45
C VAL A 254 -15.66 11.81 8.26
N SER A 255 -16.97 11.58 8.37
CA SER A 255 -17.76 10.94 7.32
C SER A 255 -17.80 11.76 6.03
N ARG A 256 -17.87 13.09 6.14
CA ARG A 256 -17.89 14.00 4.99
C ARG A 256 -16.52 14.10 4.32
N VAL A 257 -15.44 14.27 5.09
CA VAL A 257 -14.09 14.47 4.54
C VAL A 257 -13.56 13.18 3.91
N SER A 258 -13.76 12.04 4.57
CA SER A 258 -13.38 10.73 4.05
C SER A 258 -14.28 10.22 2.92
N LYS A 259 -15.42 10.90 2.68
CA LYS A 259 -16.50 10.49 1.77
C LYS A 259 -17.04 9.08 2.07
N ARG A 260 -16.90 8.62 3.32
CA ARG A 260 -17.29 7.29 3.79
C ARG A 260 -18.00 7.40 5.13
N LYS A 261 -19.24 6.91 5.21
CA LYS A 261 -19.97 6.85 6.49
C LYS A 261 -19.30 5.88 7.44
N LEU A 262 -19.21 6.25 8.72
CA LEU A 262 -18.73 5.36 9.77
C LEU A 262 -19.70 4.18 9.96
N GLY A 263 -19.15 2.96 9.99
CA GLY A 263 -19.93 1.75 10.22
C GLY A 263 -20.43 1.66 11.66
N ARG A 264 -21.57 1.00 11.89
CA ARG A 264 -22.15 0.82 13.24
C ARG A 264 -21.25 0.07 14.23
N HIS A 265 -20.28 -0.69 13.71
CA HIS A 265 -19.31 -1.45 14.50
C HIS A 265 -18.18 -0.57 15.07
N VAL A 266 -18.00 0.65 14.56
CA VAL A 266 -16.96 1.56 15.01
C VAL A 266 -17.36 2.15 16.36
N ARG A 267 -16.58 1.85 17.40
CA ARG A 267 -16.82 2.33 18.77
C ARG A 267 -15.90 3.49 19.16
N ALA A 268 -14.71 3.56 18.57
CA ALA A 268 -13.76 4.64 18.80
C ALA A 268 -13.04 5.01 17.50
N LEU A 269 -12.53 6.23 17.44
CA LEU A 269 -11.68 6.75 16.39
C LEU A 269 -10.30 7.06 16.97
N VAL A 270 -9.27 6.88 16.15
CA VAL A 270 -7.92 7.36 16.43
C VAL A 270 -7.74 8.68 15.69
N LEU A 271 -7.36 9.73 16.42
CA LEU A 271 -7.10 11.05 15.87
C LEU A 271 -5.64 11.43 16.14
N GLU A 272 -4.99 11.97 15.12
CA GLU A 272 -3.62 12.49 15.21
C GLU A 272 -3.66 14.02 15.33
N LEU A 273 -2.79 14.55 16.17
CA LEU A 273 -2.73 15.97 16.52
C LEU A 273 -1.35 16.56 16.18
N CYS A 274 -1.37 17.80 15.71
CA CYS A 274 -0.27 18.72 15.93
C CYS A 274 -0.82 19.90 16.74
N CYS A 275 -0.04 20.38 17.70
CA CYS A 275 -0.48 21.41 18.61
C CYS A 275 0.70 22.27 19.04
N ASN A 276 0.37 23.52 19.37
CA ASN A 276 1.31 24.43 19.98
C ASN A 276 1.15 24.42 21.50
N ASP A 277 2.25 24.67 22.19
CA ASP A 277 2.29 24.86 23.63
C ASP A 277 1.80 26.27 24.04
N GLU A 278 1.86 26.63 25.34
CA GLU A 278 1.45 27.97 25.81
C GLU A 278 2.41 29.08 25.32
N SER A 279 3.62 28.71 24.88
CA SER A 279 4.64 29.60 24.32
C SER A 279 4.44 29.83 22.81
N GLY A 280 3.54 29.07 22.18
CA GLY A 280 3.29 29.11 20.73
C GLY A 280 4.25 28.25 19.92
N GLU A 281 5.06 27.40 20.55
CA GLU A 281 5.97 26.48 19.88
C GLU A 281 5.26 25.15 19.56
N ASP A 282 5.56 24.56 18.40
CA ASP A 282 4.99 23.27 17.97
C ASP A 282 5.55 22.14 18.84
N VAL A 283 4.66 21.30 19.36
CA VAL A 283 5.02 20.20 20.26
C VAL A 283 4.37 18.89 19.84
N GLU A 284 5.14 17.80 19.95
CA GLU A 284 4.65 16.45 19.72
C GLU A 284 3.90 15.93 20.95
N VAL A 285 2.72 15.35 20.72
CA VAL A 285 1.84 14.87 21.78
C VAL A 285 1.27 13.49 21.42
N PRO A 286 0.77 12.73 22.42
CA PRO A 286 0.10 11.46 22.15
C PRO A 286 -1.09 11.60 21.19
N TYR A 287 -1.40 10.51 20.49
CA TYR A 287 -2.64 10.42 19.72
C TYR A 287 -3.88 10.39 20.64
N VAL A 288 -5.05 10.64 20.04
CA VAL A 288 -6.33 10.63 20.75
C VAL A 288 -7.12 9.38 20.42
N ARG A 289 -7.59 8.69 21.45
CA ARG A 289 -8.69 7.75 21.36
C ARG A 289 -10.01 8.49 21.62
N TYR A 290 -10.75 8.76 20.56
CA TYR A 290 -12.07 9.38 20.61
C TYR A 290 -13.17 8.32 20.65
N THR A 291 -13.78 8.09 21.81
CA THR A 291 -14.80 7.05 21.99
C THR A 291 -16.17 7.58 21.57
N ILE A 292 -16.74 7.03 20.49
CA ILE A 292 -18.06 7.40 19.97
C ILE A 292 -19.17 6.83 20.87
N ARG A 293 -18.98 5.64 21.44
CA ARG A 293 -19.94 4.91 22.29
C ARG A 293 -19.24 4.01 23.30
#